data_AF-C6SGC6-F1
#
_entry.id   AF-C6SGC6-F1
#
_cell.length_a   1.000
_cell.length_b   1.000
_cell.length_c   1.000
_cell.angle_alpha   90.00
_cell.angle_beta   90.00
_cell.angle_gamma   90.00
#
_symmetry.space_group_name_H-M   'P 1'
#
loop_
_entity.id
_entity.type
_entity.pdbx_description
1 polymer ?
#
loop_
_entity_poly.entity_id
_entity_poly.type
_entity_poly.pdbx_seq_one_letter_code
_entity_poly.pdbx_strand_id
1 'polypeptide(L)'
;MSYTQLTQGERYHIQYLSRHCTVTEIAKQLNRHKSTISREIRRHRTQGQQYSAEKAQRQSQTIKQRKRQPYKLDSQLIQHIDTLIRLESLADKVDQLIVGGGIANTFLLAEGKAIGKSLAEHDLVEESKKIMAKMADKGGSVPLLTD
;
A
#
# COMPACT_ATOMS: atom_id res chain seq x y z
N MET A 1 -21.56 -4.16 25.05
CA MET A 1 -20.98 -5.43 24.55
C MET A 1 -20.06 -5.12 23.38
N SER A 2 -18.73 -5.30 23.52
CA SER A 2 -17.80 -5.10 22.39
C SER A 2 -17.92 -6.25 21.41
N TYR A 3 -18.23 -5.97 20.14
CA TYR A 3 -18.29 -6.99 19.09
C TYR A 3 -16.89 -7.22 18.52
N THR A 4 -16.16 -8.17 19.10
CA THR A 4 -14.83 -8.53 18.63
C THR A 4 -14.94 -9.45 17.41
N GLN A 5 -14.49 -8.97 16.24
CA GLN A 5 -14.47 -9.78 15.00
C GLN A 5 -13.53 -10.99 15.16
N LEU A 6 -13.84 -12.08 14.43
CA LEU A 6 -12.92 -13.23 14.33
C LEU A 6 -11.72 -12.84 13.46
N THR A 7 -10.54 -13.03 14.02
CA THR A 7 -9.24 -12.89 13.35
C THR A 7 -9.05 -13.96 12.29
N GLN A 8 -8.06 -13.76 11.42
CA GLN A 8 -7.67 -14.77 10.43
C GLN A 8 -7.30 -16.09 11.12
N GLY A 9 -6.43 -16.06 12.13
CA GLY A 9 -6.00 -17.25 12.87
C GLY A 9 -7.16 -18.02 13.50
N GLU A 10 -8.11 -17.32 14.12
CA GLU A 10 -9.31 -17.95 14.68
C GLU A 10 -10.16 -18.63 13.60
N ARG A 11 -10.29 -18.05 12.40
CA ARG A 11 -11.02 -18.69 11.29
C ARG A 11 -10.33 -19.98 10.83
N TYR A 12 -9.01 -19.99 10.72
CA TYR A 12 -8.26 -21.21 10.40
C TYR A 12 -8.41 -22.28 11.48
N HIS A 13 -8.36 -21.91 12.77
CA HIS A 13 -8.66 -22.84 13.85
C HIS A 13 -10.09 -23.40 13.77
N ILE A 14 -11.09 -22.57 13.48
CA ILE A 14 -12.47 -23.04 13.29
C ILE A 14 -12.53 -24.07 12.15
N GLN A 15 -11.83 -23.85 11.04
CA GLN A 15 -11.80 -24.81 9.92
C GLN A 15 -11.18 -26.15 10.29
N TYR A 16 -10.09 -26.14 11.06
CA TYR A 16 -9.46 -27.36 11.54
C TYR A 16 -10.38 -28.09 12.53
N LEU A 17 -10.82 -27.39 13.58
CA LEU A 17 -11.60 -27.97 14.66
C LEU A 17 -13.01 -28.39 14.23
N SER A 18 -13.63 -27.73 13.25
CA SER A 18 -14.97 -28.12 12.79
C SER A 18 -15.01 -29.49 12.11
N ARG A 19 -13.86 -30.12 11.84
CA ARG A 19 -13.77 -31.52 11.39
C ARG A 19 -14.04 -32.52 12.50
N HIS A 20 -13.69 -32.18 13.74
CA HIS A 20 -13.51 -33.14 14.83
C HIS A 20 -14.17 -32.71 16.15
N CYS A 21 -14.58 -31.44 16.26
CA CYS A 21 -15.07 -30.86 17.50
C CYS A 21 -16.45 -30.22 17.32
N THR A 22 -17.20 -30.13 18.42
CA THR A 22 -18.49 -29.45 18.45
C THR A 22 -18.32 -27.93 18.50
N VAL A 23 -19.36 -27.19 18.09
CA VAL A 23 -19.38 -25.72 18.15
C VAL A 23 -19.11 -25.19 19.56
N THR A 24 -19.54 -25.92 20.60
CA THR A 24 -19.33 -25.55 22.01
C THR A 24 -17.87 -25.72 22.43
N GLU A 25 -17.19 -26.78 21.98
CA GLU A 25 -15.76 -26.97 22.24
C GLU A 25 -14.92 -25.89 21.55
N ILE A 26 -15.21 -25.61 20.27
CA ILE A 26 -14.53 -24.56 19.50
C ILE A 26 -14.68 -23.21 20.18
N ALA A 27 -15.88 -22.91 20.68
CA ALA A 27 -16.18 -21.68 21.40
C ALA A 27 -15.34 -21.55 22.68
N LYS A 28 -15.24 -22.62 23.48
CA LYS A 28 -14.40 -22.65 24.69
C LYS A 28 -12.92 -22.46 24.34
N GLN A 29 -12.41 -23.18 23.35
CA GLN A 29 -11.00 -23.17 22.97
C GLN A 29 -10.54 -21.81 22.41
N LEU A 30 -11.41 -21.14 21.65
CA LEU A 30 -11.12 -19.81 21.11
C LEU A 30 -11.51 -18.68 22.06
N ASN A 31 -12.02 -18.99 23.27
CA ASN A 31 -12.59 -18.03 24.20
C ASN A 31 -13.63 -17.09 23.53
N ARG A 32 -14.48 -17.67 22.66
CA ARG A 32 -15.52 -16.95 21.91
C ARG A 32 -16.90 -17.48 22.27
N HIS A 33 -17.91 -16.64 22.08
CA HIS A 33 -19.28 -17.08 22.30
C HIS A 33 -19.73 -18.11 21.24
N LYS A 34 -20.48 -19.14 21.68
CA LYS A 34 -20.99 -20.23 20.80
C LYS A 34 -21.76 -19.72 19.59
N SER A 35 -22.50 -18.62 19.74
CA SER A 35 -23.26 -18.03 18.63
C SER A 35 -22.35 -17.37 17.58
N THR A 36 -21.17 -16.88 17.97
CA THR A 36 -20.18 -16.32 17.04
C THR A 36 -19.66 -17.42 16.12
N ILE A 37 -19.25 -18.55 16.71
CA ILE A 37 -18.76 -19.72 15.96
C ILE A 37 -19.88 -20.32 15.10
N SER A 38 -21.09 -20.51 15.65
CA SER A 38 -22.23 -21.04 14.91
C SER A 38 -22.59 -20.17 13.69
N ARG A 39 -22.65 -18.85 13.87
CA ARG A 39 -22.95 -17.91 12.77
C ARG A 39 -21.84 -17.89 11.73
N GLU A 40 -20.58 -17.92 12.15
CA GLU A 40 -19.42 -17.97 11.25
C GLU A 40 -19.44 -19.21 10.38
N ILE A 41 -19.63 -20.40 10.98
CA ILE A 41 -19.70 -21.67 10.26
C ILE A 41 -20.88 -21.65 9.29
N ARG A 42 -22.08 -21.26 9.75
CA ARG A 42 -23.29 -21.24 8.93
C ARG A 42 -23.19 -20.34 7.70
N ARG A 43 -22.56 -19.16 7.85
CA ARG A 43 -22.39 -18.19 6.75
C ARG A 43 -21.46 -18.69 5.64
N HIS A 44 -20.51 -19.55 5.97
CA HIS A 44 -19.45 -19.97 5.05
C HIS A 44 -19.42 -21.49 4.84
N ARG A 45 -20.54 -22.16 5.14
CA ARG A 45 -20.79 -23.56 4.82
C ARG A 45 -21.76 -23.61 3.64
N THR A 46 -21.27 -23.97 2.46
CA THR A 46 -22.11 -24.23 1.28
C THR A 46 -22.82 -25.58 1.45
N GLN A 47 -24.05 -25.76 0.94
CA GLN A 47 -24.88 -26.96 1.14
C GLN A 47 -24.07 -28.26 1.06
N GLY A 48 -23.95 -28.97 2.20
CA GLY A 48 -23.21 -30.24 2.33
C GLY A 48 -21.69 -30.11 2.49
N GLN A 49 -21.08 -28.99 2.13
CA GLN A 49 -19.62 -28.79 2.21
C GLN A 49 -19.17 -28.41 3.62
N GLN A 50 -17.86 -28.48 3.85
CA GLN A 50 -17.22 -28.04 5.09
C GLN A 50 -17.00 -26.53 5.12
N TYR A 51 -16.95 -25.94 6.33
CA TYR A 51 -16.54 -24.55 6.54
C TYR A 51 -15.17 -24.26 5.90
N SER A 52 -15.05 -23.11 5.22
CA SER A 52 -13.81 -22.62 4.63
C SER A 52 -13.43 -21.26 5.22
N ALA A 53 -12.31 -21.20 5.92
CA ALA A 53 -11.75 -19.97 6.48
C ALA A 53 -11.38 -18.98 5.37
N GLU A 54 -10.89 -19.50 4.24
CA GLU A 54 -10.46 -18.71 3.09
C GLU A 54 -11.63 -17.92 2.48
N LYS A 55 -12.79 -18.57 2.25
CA LYS A 55 -14.01 -17.88 1.79
C LYS A 55 -14.43 -16.77 2.76
N ALA A 56 -14.37 -17.07 4.05
CA ALA A 56 -14.75 -16.15 5.10
C ALA A 56 -13.81 -14.93 5.20
N GLN A 57 -12.51 -15.15 5.01
CA GLN A 57 -11.49 -14.11 4.98
C GLN A 57 -11.60 -13.22 3.74
N ARG A 58 -11.77 -13.81 2.55
CA ARG A 58 -12.00 -13.07 1.30
C ARG A 58 -13.18 -12.12 1.44
N GLN A 59 -14.31 -12.59 1.98
CA GLN A 59 -15.48 -11.74 2.20
C GLN A 59 -15.17 -10.56 3.15
N SER A 60 -14.47 -10.81 4.26
CA SER A 60 -14.07 -9.74 5.18
C SER A 60 -13.17 -8.71 4.52
N GLN A 61 -12.19 -9.16 3.74
CA GLN A 61 -11.27 -8.30 2.98
C GLN A 61 -12.03 -7.46 1.95
N THR A 62 -12.93 -8.06 1.17
CA THR A 62 -13.76 -7.33 0.19
C THR A 62 -14.62 -6.27 0.86
N ILE A 63 -15.24 -6.56 2.02
CA ILE A 63 -16.04 -5.57 2.76
C ILE A 63 -15.16 -4.41 3.26
N LYS A 64 -13.96 -4.70 3.79
CA LYS A 64 -13.01 -3.66 4.22
C LYS A 64 -12.54 -2.80 3.06
N GLN A 65 -12.27 -3.41 1.90
CA GLN A 65 -11.89 -2.68 0.68
C GLN A 65 -13.01 -1.79 0.18
N ARG A 66 -14.27 -2.26 0.12
CA ARG A 66 -15.42 -1.43 -0.31
C ARG A 66 -15.68 -0.24 0.61
N LYS A 67 -15.40 -0.38 1.91
CA LYS A 67 -15.53 0.72 2.89
C LYS A 67 -14.41 1.76 2.77
N ARG A 68 -13.25 1.36 2.25
CA ARG A 68 -12.23 2.33 1.83
C ARG A 68 -12.76 2.96 0.55
N GLN A 69 -13.43 4.11 0.67
CA GLN A 69 -13.64 4.96 -0.50
C GLN A 69 -12.27 5.18 -1.14
N PRO A 70 -12.07 4.89 -2.43
CA PRO A 70 -10.84 5.27 -3.09
C PRO A 70 -10.79 6.79 -3.03
N TYR A 71 -9.86 7.34 -2.25
CA TYR A 71 -9.45 8.72 -2.47
C TYR A 71 -9.01 8.78 -3.93
N LYS A 72 -9.82 9.41 -4.77
CA LYS A 72 -9.45 9.68 -6.16
C LYS A 72 -8.39 10.74 -6.10
N LEU A 73 -7.13 10.33 -5.93
CA LEU A 73 -6.02 11.23 -6.21
C LEU A 73 -6.09 11.55 -7.71
N ASP A 74 -5.91 12.83 -8.01
CA ASP A 74 -5.82 13.28 -9.39
C ASP A 74 -4.70 12.52 -10.11
N SER A 75 -4.90 12.21 -11.40
CA SER A 75 -3.98 11.36 -12.17
C SER A 75 -2.58 11.99 -12.24
N GLN A 76 -2.53 13.32 -12.31
CA GLN A 76 -1.28 14.08 -12.32
C GLN A 76 -0.55 13.96 -10.96
N LEU A 77 -1.30 14.06 -9.86
CA LEU A 77 -0.73 13.88 -8.51
C LEU A 77 -0.16 12.46 -8.29
N ILE A 78 -0.82 11.42 -8.82
CA ILE A 78 -0.30 10.05 -8.75
C ILE A 78 1.02 9.93 -9.52
N GLN A 79 1.09 10.51 -10.72
CA GLN A 79 2.30 10.50 -11.54
C GLN A 79 3.45 11.26 -10.85
N HIS A 80 3.17 12.41 -10.24
CA HIS A 80 4.16 13.17 -9.48
C HIS A 80 4.70 12.35 -8.29
N ILE A 81 3.81 11.72 -7.49
CA ILE A 81 4.21 10.92 -6.32
C ILE A 81 5.06 9.71 -6.73
N ASP A 82 4.66 8.97 -7.77
CA ASP A 82 5.42 7.81 -8.27
C ASP A 82 6.82 8.23 -8.76
N THR A 83 6.90 9.38 -9.43
CA THR A 83 8.17 9.93 -9.91
C THR A 83 9.10 10.31 -8.76
N LEU A 84 8.57 11.01 -7.74
CA LEU A 84 9.34 11.36 -6.54
C LEU A 84 9.87 10.14 -5.81
N ILE A 85 9.01 9.15 -5.56
CA ILE A 85 9.39 7.91 -4.87
C ILE A 85 10.52 7.20 -5.63
N ARG A 86 10.42 7.12 -6.96
CA ARG A 86 11.45 6.49 -7.79
C ARG A 86 12.78 7.24 -7.68
N LEU A 87 12.78 8.56 -7.86
CA LEU A 87 14.00 9.36 -7.79
C LEU A 87 14.66 9.28 -6.42
N GLU A 88 13.89 9.37 -5.34
CA GLU A 88 14.42 9.26 -3.97
C GLU A 88 15.05 7.88 -3.73
N SER A 89 14.36 6.80 -4.15
CA SER A 89 14.85 5.43 -3.99
C SER A 89 16.10 5.13 -4.81
N LEU A 90 16.24 5.78 -5.97
CA LEU A 90 17.40 5.65 -6.86
C LEU A 90 18.58 6.46 -6.34
N ALA A 91 18.34 7.67 -5.83
CA ALA A 91 19.38 8.52 -5.23
C ALA A 91 20.15 7.79 -4.11
N ASP A 92 19.49 6.94 -3.34
CA ASP A 92 20.15 6.12 -2.32
C ASP A 92 21.10 5.06 -2.89
N LYS A 93 20.90 4.62 -4.13
CA LYS A 93 21.59 3.46 -4.71
C LYS A 93 22.58 3.79 -5.82
N VAL A 94 22.45 4.95 -6.46
CA VAL A 94 23.31 5.32 -7.59
C VAL A 94 24.35 6.36 -7.17
N ASP A 95 25.45 6.41 -7.91
CA ASP A 95 26.49 7.46 -7.78
C ASP A 95 26.18 8.65 -8.69
N GLN A 96 25.55 8.41 -9.83
CA GLN A 96 25.05 9.44 -10.74
C GLN A 96 23.59 9.20 -11.09
N LEU A 97 22.77 10.24 -10.96
CA LEU A 97 21.36 10.22 -11.32
C LEU A 97 21.15 11.10 -12.55
N ILE A 98 21.07 10.48 -13.72
CA ILE A 98 20.82 11.18 -14.98
C ILE A 98 19.31 11.38 -15.13
N VAL A 99 18.87 12.64 -15.21
CA VAL A 99 17.48 13.02 -15.44
C VAL A 99 17.32 13.56 -16.86
N GLY A 100 16.25 13.15 -17.56
CA GLY A 100 15.97 13.56 -18.94
C GLY A 100 14.50 13.91 -19.16
N GLY A 101 14.19 14.60 -20.25
CA GLY A 101 12.83 15.04 -20.56
C GLY A 101 12.37 16.22 -19.69
N GLY A 102 11.04 16.35 -19.48
CA GLY A 102 10.46 17.50 -18.76
C GLY A 102 10.94 17.65 -17.31
N ILE A 103 11.30 16.55 -16.65
CA ILE A 103 11.81 16.59 -15.27
C ILE A 103 13.22 17.18 -15.18
N ALA A 104 14.04 17.08 -16.22
CA ALA A 104 15.35 17.73 -16.25
C ALA A 104 15.20 19.25 -16.16
N ASN A 105 14.16 19.83 -16.75
CA ASN A 105 13.86 21.26 -16.64
C ASN A 105 13.48 21.65 -15.20
N THR A 106 12.74 20.79 -14.49
CA THR A 106 12.45 21.01 -13.06
C THR A 106 13.73 21.04 -12.22
N PHE A 107 14.69 20.15 -12.49
CA PHE A 107 15.99 20.16 -11.82
C PHE A 107 16.85 21.37 -12.22
N LEU A 108 16.83 21.78 -13.50
CA LEU A 108 17.49 23.01 -13.95
C LEU A 108 16.90 24.25 -13.25
N LEU A 109 15.57 24.31 -13.12
CA LEU A 109 14.89 25.37 -12.40
C LEU A 109 15.21 25.34 -10.90
N ALA A 110 15.38 24.16 -10.30
CA ALA A 110 15.81 23.98 -8.92
C ALA A 110 17.24 24.48 -8.67
N GLU A 111 18.15 24.39 -9.65
CA GLU A 111 19.47 25.04 -9.64
C GLU A 111 19.42 26.55 -9.91
N GLY A 112 18.24 27.11 -10.20
CA GLY A 112 18.06 28.53 -10.53
C GLY A 112 18.39 28.88 -11.98
N LYS A 113 18.51 27.90 -12.88
CA LYS A 113 18.74 28.14 -14.31
C LYS A 113 17.43 28.51 -15.02
N ALA A 114 17.54 29.40 -16.01
CA ALA A 114 16.40 29.81 -16.81
C ALA A 114 16.01 28.72 -17.84
N ILE A 115 14.77 28.24 -17.77
CA ILE A 115 14.24 27.17 -18.65
C ILE A 115 13.39 27.67 -19.82
N GLY A 116 13.28 29.00 -20.01
CA GLY A 116 12.55 29.61 -21.12
C GLY A 116 11.07 29.17 -21.19
N LYS A 117 10.65 28.65 -22.35
CA LYS A 117 9.29 28.13 -22.59
C LYS A 117 9.15 26.62 -22.34
N SER A 118 10.20 25.98 -21.82
CA SER A 118 10.21 24.54 -21.61
C SER A 118 9.25 24.14 -20.48
N LEU A 119 8.61 22.98 -20.63
CA LEU A 119 7.72 22.44 -19.60
C LEU A 119 8.52 22.05 -18.36
N ALA A 120 8.10 22.55 -17.19
CA ALA A 120 8.63 22.16 -15.89
C ALA A 120 7.52 22.10 -14.84
N GLU A 121 7.71 21.23 -13.86
CA GLU A 121 6.78 21.02 -12.76
C GLU A 121 7.22 21.85 -11.56
N HIS A 122 6.68 23.07 -11.43
CA HIS A 122 7.05 24.00 -10.37
C HIS A 122 6.85 23.43 -8.95
N ASP A 123 5.83 22.58 -8.77
CA ASP A 123 5.53 21.95 -7.48
C ASP A 123 6.63 20.99 -7.01
N LEU A 124 7.43 20.46 -7.94
CA LEU A 124 8.50 19.51 -7.64
C LEU A 124 9.87 20.18 -7.44
N VAL A 125 9.98 21.50 -7.63
CA VAL A 125 11.26 22.23 -7.55
C VAL A 125 11.93 22.06 -6.18
N GLU A 126 11.18 22.24 -5.10
CA GLU A 126 11.73 22.12 -3.74
C GLU A 126 12.16 20.68 -3.42
N GLU A 127 11.46 19.68 -3.97
CA GLU A 127 11.82 18.28 -3.78
C GLU A 127 13.04 17.89 -4.63
N SER A 128 13.12 18.38 -5.87
CA SER A 128 14.31 18.25 -6.72
C SER A 128 15.56 18.82 -6.03
N LYS A 129 15.44 19.97 -5.34
CA LYS A 129 16.55 20.52 -4.53
C LYS A 129 16.99 19.56 -3.43
N LYS A 130 16.06 18.95 -2.69
CA LYS A 130 16.38 17.97 -1.64
C LYS A 130 17.07 16.75 -2.21
N ILE A 131 16.63 16.25 -3.36
CA ILE A 131 17.25 15.10 -4.02
C ILE A 131 18.68 15.44 -4.46
N MET A 132 18.92 16.62 -5.03
CA MET A 132 20.27 17.08 -5.40
C MET A 132 21.18 17.22 -4.17
N ALA A 133 20.68 17.78 -3.07
CA ALA A 133 21.42 17.88 -1.82
C ALA A 133 21.76 16.50 -1.24
N LYS A 134 20.80 15.59 -1.21
CA LYS A 134 20.99 14.19 -0.75
C LYS A 134 22.04 13.45 -1.59
N MET A 135 22.02 13.63 -2.90
CA MET A 135 23.03 13.08 -3.80
C MET A 135 24.41 13.67 -3.50
N ALA A 136 24.52 14.98 -3.33
CA ALA A 136 25.77 15.66 -3.02
C ALA A 136 26.35 15.21 -1.66
N ASP A 137 25.52 15.06 -0.62
CA ASP A 137 25.93 14.58 0.70
C ASP A 137 26.52 13.17 0.66
N LYS A 138 26.04 12.33 -0.26
CA LYS A 138 26.55 10.97 -0.49
C LYS A 138 27.83 10.95 -1.36
N GLY A 139 28.22 12.09 -1.94
CA GLY A 139 29.30 12.18 -2.92
C GLY A 139 28.89 11.76 -4.34
N GLY A 140 27.59 11.65 -4.60
CA GLY A 140 27.02 11.45 -5.93
C GLY A 140 26.68 12.76 -6.64
N SER A 141 26.31 12.69 -7.91
CA SER A 141 25.96 13.88 -8.70
C SER A 141 24.72 13.69 -9.57
N VAL A 142 24.07 14.80 -9.89
CA VAL A 142 22.95 14.87 -10.85
C VAL A 142 23.44 15.69 -12.04
N PRO A 143 24.08 15.08 -13.05
CA PRO A 143 24.56 15.82 -14.22
C PRO A 143 23.36 16.32 -15.03
N LEU A 144 23.22 17.63 -15.13
CA LEU A 144 22.19 18.29 -15.95
C LEU A 144 22.81 18.74 -17.28
N LEU A 145 22.12 18.44 -18.38
CA LEU A 145 22.49 18.94 -19.70
C LEU A 145 22.18 20.45 -19.75
N THR A 146 23.25 21.24 -19.82
CA THR A 146 23.18 22.66 -20.15
C THR A 146 23.84 22.85 -21.50
N ASP A 147 23.03 23.01 -22.54
CA ASP A 147 23.47 23.42 -23.88
C ASP A 147 23.42 24.95 -24.01
#